data_AF-A0AAN0IDX1-F1
#
_entry.id   AF-A0AAN0IDX1-F1
#
_cell.length_a   1.000
_cell.length_b   1.000
_cell.length_c   1.000
_cell.angle_alpha   90.00
_cell.angle_beta   90.00
_cell.angle_gamma   90.00
#
_symmetry.space_group_name_H-M   'P 1'
#
loop_
_entity.id
_entity.type
_entity.pdbx_description
1 polymer ?
#
loop_
_entity_poly.entity_id
_entity_poly.type
_entity_poly.pdbx_seq_one_letter_code
_entity_poly.pdbx_strand_id
1 'polypeptide(L)'
;MDSFGFVILTGLCTAILHMYLAVNVGRARRKHGVPLPDQYSDTKKEFNCYQRAYMNTVENIPIFLMLLFAAGNKFPLISAGAGMIWIAGRVLYAHGYYTGDPEKRMRGAISYIGLLTLLVCTLLNAVTRIGFLSNFFDWLDSYITLIVSEQFKMGGKLSLPKGDPFGYVILTGACSVVLHAYLSVKVGMARRKHKIPLPDQYSADCVEFNCYQRAYMNMVEMYPVFLFVLFAGGDKYPRVSAAAGMVWIAGRIAYAHGYYTGDPSKRNLGGFGVFGLLTLLGCTVANGVSRLGITSC
;
A
#
# COMPACT_ATOMS: atom_id res chain seq x y z
N MET A 1 -22.31 12.32 16.43
CA MET A 1 -22.11 11.76 15.08
C MET A 1 -20.84 10.94 15.09
N ASP A 2 -20.85 9.74 14.55
CA ASP A 2 -19.63 8.94 14.40
C ASP A 2 -18.73 9.57 13.33
N SER A 3 -17.61 10.14 13.77
CA SER A 3 -16.63 10.80 12.90
C SER A 3 -16.03 9.83 11.86
N PHE A 4 -16.11 8.51 12.08
CA PHE A 4 -15.68 7.52 11.11
C PHE A 4 -16.53 7.54 9.82
N GLY A 5 -17.76 8.05 9.87
CA GLY A 5 -18.60 8.26 8.70
C GLY A 5 -17.92 9.12 7.61
N PHE A 6 -17.09 10.10 8.01
CA PHE A 6 -16.31 10.89 7.05
C PHE A 6 -15.25 10.06 6.32
N VAL A 7 -14.66 9.06 6.97
CA VAL A 7 -13.68 8.14 6.35
C VAL A 7 -14.37 7.30 5.27
N ILE A 8 -15.57 6.80 5.56
CA ILE A 8 -16.39 6.03 4.61
C ILE A 8 -16.76 6.91 3.41
N LEU A 9 -17.20 8.15 3.66
CA LEU A 9 -17.54 9.10 2.60
C LEU A 9 -16.32 9.41 1.72
N THR A 10 -15.14 9.60 2.32
CA THR A 10 -13.89 9.77 1.56
C THR A 10 -13.59 8.53 0.70
N GLY A 11 -13.81 7.32 1.21
CA GLY A 11 -13.69 6.09 0.42
C GLY A 11 -14.66 6.04 -0.77
N LEU A 12 -15.90 6.48 -0.58
CA LEU A 12 -16.89 6.61 -1.67
C LEU A 12 -16.44 7.65 -2.70
N CYS A 13 -15.92 8.81 -2.27
CA CYS A 13 -15.36 9.83 -3.15
C CYS A 13 -14.22 9.27 -4.03
N THR A 14 -13.42 8.33 -3.52
CA THR A 14 -12.40 7.64 -4.32
C THR A 14 -12.99 6.77 -5.42
N ALA A 15 -14.10 6.08 -5.16
CA ALA A 15 -14.81 5.32 -6.19
C ALA A 15 -15.38 6.26 -7.28
N ILE A 16 -15.94 7.41 -6.88
CA ILE A 16 -16.42 8.44 -7.80
C ILE A 16 -15.26 9.00 -8.65
N LEU A 17 -14.11 9.30 -8.04
CA LEU A 17 -12.89 9.72 -8.75
C LEU A 17 -12.46 8.66 -9.79
N HIS A 18 -12.43 7.39 -9.40
CA HIS A 18 -12.06 6.30 -10.30
C HIS A 18 -12.98 6.25 -11.54
N MET A 19 -14.30 6.33 -11.32
CA MET A 19 -15.29 6.36 -12.40
C MET A 19 -15.13 7.60 -13.29
N TYR A 20 -14.90 8.77 -12.68
CA TYR A 20 -14.65 10.03 -13.42
C TYR A 20 -13.46 9.89 -14.37
N LEU A 21 -12.33 9.37 -13.88
CA LEU A 21 -11.13 9.19 -14.70
C LEU A 21 -11.35 8.15 -15.81
N ALA A 22 -12.06 7.04 -15.53
CA ALA A 22 -12.39 6.02 -16.51
C ALA A 22 -13.27 6.59 -17.64
N VAL A 23 -14.29 7.38 -17.32
CA VAL A 23 -15.16 8.05 -18.30
C VAL A 23 -14.35 9.01 -19.17
N ASN A 24 -13.42 9.76 -18.59
CA ASN A 24 -12.56 10.68 -19.35
C ASN A 24 -11.61 9.94 -20.30
N VAL A 25 -11.06 8.79 -19.91
CA VAL A 25 -10.32 7.91 -20.83
C VAL A 25 -11.22 7.44 -21.98
N GLY A 26 -12.46 7.01 -21.69
CA GLY A 26 -13.42 6.61 -22.72
C GLY A 26 -13.79 7.74 -23.68
N ARG A 27 -13.91 8.97 -23.18
CA ARG A 27 -14.11 10.19 -24.00
C ARG A 27 -12.88 10.48 -24.86
N ALA A 28 -11.68 10.44 -24.29
CA ALA A 28 -10.43 10.65 -25.03
C ALA A 28 -10.21 9.57 -26.09
N ARG A 29 -10.52 8.31 -25.79
CA ARG A 29 -10.46 7.20 -26.76
C ARG A 29 -11.33 7.48 -27.98
N ARG A 30 -12.57 7.91 -27.77
CA ARG A 30 -13.49 8.30 -28.86
C ARG A 30 -12.97 9.50 -29.64
N LYS A 31 -12.50 10.55 -28.95
CA LYS A 31 -11.91 11.76 -29.56
C LYS A 31 -10.72 11.43 -30.47
N HIS A 32 -9.86 10.51 -30.05
CA HIS A 32 -8.62 10.17 -30.78
C HIS A 32 -8.75 8.96 -31.71
N GLY A 33 -9.91 8.29 -31.74
CA GLY A 33 -10.18 7.16 -32.63
C GLY A 33 -9.33 5.92 -32.35
N VAL A 34 -8.95 5.67 -31.10
CA VAL A 34 -8.10 4.51 -30.74
C VAL A 34 -8.98 3.27 -30.56
N PRO A 35 -8.91 2.27 -31.47
CA PRO A 35 -9.77 1.09 -31.42
C PRO A 35 -9.46 0.23 -30.18
N LEU A 36 -10.42 -0.60 -29.79
CA LEU A 36 -10.14 -1.74 -28.91
C LEU A 36 -9.47 -2.84 -29.76
N PRO A 37 -8.53 -3.63 -29.22
CA PRO A 37 -8.14 -3.76 -27.81
C PRO A 37 -6.98 -2.85 -27.36
N ASP A 38 -6.53 -1.92 -28.19
CA ASP A 38 -5.32 -1.15 -27.94
C ASP A 38 -5.44 -0.25 -26.68
N GLN A 39 -4.54 -0.45 -25.72
CA GLN A 39 -4.51 0.36 -24.49
C GLN A 39 -3.79 1.70 -24.68
N TYR A 40 -2.79 1.73 -25.54
CA TYR A 40 -1.97 2.89 -25.87
C TYR A 40 -1.87 3.00 -27.40
N SER A 41 -1.53 4.18 -27.91
CA SER A 41 -1.33 4.43 -29.34
C SER A 41 0.02 5.11 -29.56
N ASP A 42 0.81 4.61 -30.53
CA ASP A 42 2.13 5.15 -30.84
C ASP A 42 2.07 6.59 -31.38
N THR A 43 0.95 6.97 -32.00
CA THR A 43 0.79 8.27 -32.65
C THR A 43 0.01 9.27 -31.79
N LYS A 44 -0.83 8.81 -30.86
CA LYS A 44 -1.73 9.67 -30.08
C LYS A 44 -1.23 9.87 -28.64
N LYS A 45 -0.16 10.66 -28.48
CA LYS A 45 0.45 10.96 -27.17
C LYS A 45 -0.53 11.57 -26.16
N GLU A 46 -1.43 12.44 -26.60
CA GLU A 46 -2.47 13.03 -25.72
C GLU A 46 -3.36 11.93 -25.11
N PHE A 47 -3.84 10.98 -25.91
CA PHE A 47 -4.60 9.83 -25.41
C PHE A 47 -3.81 8.99 -24.41
N ASN A 48 -2.52 8.72 -24.68
CA ASN A 48 -1.66 7.98 -23.76
C ASN A 48 -1.51 8.69 -22.41
N CYS A 49 -1.49 10.03 -22.39
CA CYS A 49 -1.49 10.82 -21.17
C CYS A 49 -2.78 10.64 -20.35
N TYR A 50 -3.95 10.63 -20.99
CA TYR A 50 -5.22 10.31 -20.32
C TYR A 50 -5.21 8.90 -19.72
N GLN A 51 -4.79 7.91 -20.51
CA GLN A 51 -4.69 6.52 -20.08
C GLN A 51 -3.73 6.38 -18.89
N ARG A 52 -2.56 7.02 -18.94
CA ARG A 52 -1.55 6.95 -17.88
C ARG A 52 -2.03 7.62 -16.59
N ALA A 53 -2.75 8.73 -16.68
CA ALA A 53 -3.33 9.38 -15.51
C ALA A 53 -4.33 8.46 -14.78
N TYR A 54 -5.21 7.79 -15.53
CA TYR A 54 -6.15 6.81 -15.00
C TYR A 54 -5.43 5.61 -14.38
N MET A 55 -4.57 4.94 -15.15
CA MET A 55 -3.85 3.75 -14.69
C MET A 55 -2.99 4.02 -13.47
N ASN A 56 -2.32 5.17 -13.40
CA ASN A 56 -1.58 5.54 -12.21
C ASN A 56 -2.47 5.74 -10.98
N THR A 57 -3.72 6.20 -11.14
CA THR A 57 -4.66 6.30 -10.01
C THR A 57 -5.08 4.91 -9.56
N VAL A 58 -5.40 4.02 -10.52
CA VAL A 58 -5.71 2.60 -10.26
C VAL A 58 -4.60 1.94 -9.46
N GLU A 59 -3.33 2.14 -9.85
CA GLU A 59 -2.16 1.61 -9.15
C GLU A 59 -2.06 2.07 -7.68
N ASN A 60 -2.56 3.26 -7.34
CA ASN A 60 -2.42 3.85 -6.00
C ASN A 60 -3.66 3.66 -5.10
N ILE A 61 -4.83 3.37 -5.67
CA ILE A 61 -6.08 3.18 -4.91
C ILE A 61 -5.93 2.13 -3.79
N PRO A 62 -5.32 0.95 -4.00
CA PRO A 62 -5.22 -0.06 -2.94
C PRO A 62 -4.43 0.42 -1.71
N ILE A 63 -3.29 1.09 -1.92
CA ILE A 63 -2.48 1.69 -0.85
C ILE A 63 -3.27 2.77 -0.13
N PHE A 64 -3.88 3.65 -0.92
CA PHE A 64 -4.65 4.76 -0.41
C PHE A 64 -5.79 4.30 0.52
N LEU A 65 -6.63 3.37 0.05
CA LEU A 65 -7.77 2.88 0.83
C LEU A 65 -7.31 2.15 2.09
N MET A 66 -6.25 1.34 2.01
CA MET A 66 -5.71 0.67 3.19
C MET A 66 -5.27 1.66 4.25
N LEU A 67 -4.47 2.67 3.87
CA LEU A 67 -4.01 3.69 4.80
C LEU A 67 -5.17 4.54 5.34
N LEU A 68 -6.15 4.87 4.50
CA LEU A 68 -7.34 5.62 4.89
C LEU A 68 -8.13 4.91 6.01
N PHE A 69 -8.44 3.62 5.83
CA PHE A 69 -9.20 2.87 6.83
C PHE A 69 -8.35 2.52 8.06
N ALA A 70 -7.08 2.16 7.87
CA ALA A 70 -6.18 1.83 8.97
C ALA A 70 -5.89 3.05 9.86
N ALA A 71 -5.63 4.23 9.29
CA ALA A 71 -5.49 5.47 10.05
C ALA A 71 -6.83 5.93 10.64
N GLY A 72 -7.91 5.83 9.87
CA GLY A 72 -9.24 6.33 10.23
C GLY A 72 -9.82 5.67 11.47
N ASN A 73 -9.43 4.42 11.76
CA ASN A 73 -9.88 3.71 12.96
C ASN A 73 -9.49 4.43 14.26
N LYS A 74 -8.37 5.17 14.26
CA LYS A 74 -7.92 5.96 15.42
C LYS A 74 -8.03 7.47 15.20
N PHE A 75 -7.80 7.93 13.98
CA PHE A 75 -7.73 9.36 13.63
C PHE A 75 -8.73 9.69 12.50
N PRO A 76 -10.05 9.55 12.72
CA PRO A 76 -11.05 9.60 11.65
C PRO A 76 -11.06 10.94 10.89
N LEU A 77 -11.06 12.07 11.60
CA LEU A 77 -11.12 13.40 10.97
C LEU A 77 -9.84 13.73 10.20
N ILE A 78 -8.67 13.45 10.78
CA ILE A 78 -7.37 13.67 10.12
C ILE A 78 -7.27 12.79 8.87
N SER A 79 -7.71 11.52 8.96
CA SER A 79 -7.67 10.58 7.86
C SER A 79 -8.61 10.98 6.74
N ALA A 80 -9.83 11.41 7.05
CA ALA A 80 -10.78 11.92 6.07
C ALA A 80 -10.23 13.17 5.35
N GLY A 81 -9.69 14.14 6.10
CA GLY A 81 -9.08 15.35 5.54
C GLY A 81 -7.87 15.07 4.65
N ALA A 82 -6.93 14.24 5.13
CA ALA A 82 -5.78 13.80 4.35
C ALA A 82 -6.20 13.03 3.09
N GLY A 83 -7.27 12.23 3.19
CA GLY A 83 -7.82 11.51 2.06
C GLY A 83 -8.43 12.43 1.00
N MET A 84 -9.14 13.49 1.41
CA MET A 84 -9.64 14.51 0.48
C MET A 84 -8.51 15.29 -0.19
N ILE A 85 -7.42 15.60 0.51
CA ILE A 85 -6.21 16.20 -0.08
C ILE A 85 -5.62 15.28 -1.15
N TRP A 86 -5.55 13.97 -0.89
CA TRP A 86 -5.10 12.99 -1.87
C TRP A 86 -5.99 12.98 -3.11
N ILE A 87 -7.32 12.91 -2.93
CA ILE A 87 -8.31 12.92 -4.02
C ILE A 87 -8.16 14.19 -4.88
N ALA A 88 -8.12 15.36 -4.25
CA ALA A 88 -7.92 16.64 -4.95
C ALA A 88 -6.60 16.65 -5.74
N GLY A 89 -5.51 16.17 -5.13
CA GLY A 89 -4.23 16.01 -5.81
C GLY A 89 -4.29 15.07 -7.01
N ARG A 90 -5.07 13.97 -6.95
CA ARG A 90 -5.27 13.06 -8.11
C ARG A 90 -6.06 13.73 -9.23
N VAL A 91 -7.04 14.58 -8.92
CA VAL A 91 -7.74 15.39 -9.94
C VAL A 91 -6.74 16.33 -10.62
N LEU A 92 -5.96 17.09 -9.85
CA LEU A 92 -4.94 18.00 -10.39
C LEU A 92 -3.87 17.26 -11.22
N TYR A 93 -3.45 16.07 -10.77
CA TYR A 93 -2.54 15.20 -11.50
C TYR A 93 -3.10 14.82 -12.88
N ALA A 94 -4.36 14.38 -12.91
CA ALA A 94 -5.03 13.97 -14.14
C ALA A 94 -5.21 15.14 -15.11
N HIS A 95 -5.71 16.28 -14.62
CA HIS A 95 -5.84 17.49 -15.43
C HIS A 95 -4.50 18.01 -15.95
N GLY A 96 -3.40 17.83 -15.20
CA GLY A 96 -2.05 18.07 -15.69
C GLY A 96 -1.72 17.23 -16.92
N TYR A 97 -1.92 15.91 -16.83
CA TYR A 97 -1.72 14.98 -17.95
C TYR A 97 -2.63 15.26 -19.14
N TYR A 98 -3.88 15.68 -18.91
CA TYR A 98 -4.86 15.95 -19.97
C TYR A 98 -4.44 17.08 -20.92
N THR A 99 -3.44 17.89 -20.54
CA THR A 99 -2.85 18.89 -21.44
C THR A 99 -1.97 18.29 -22.54
N GLY A 100 -1.72 16.98 -22.52
CA GLY A 100 -0.80 16.30 -23.43
C GLY A 100 0.67 16.40 -23.02
N ASP A 101 0.99 17.22 -22.02
CA ASP A 101 2.34 17.41 -21.47
C ASP A 101 2.51 16.63 -20.14
N PRO A 102 3.33 15.56 -20.12
CA PRO A 102 3.54 14.76 -18.92
C PRO A 102 4.18 15.51 -17.75
N GLU A 103 4.89 16.63 -17.97
CA GLU A 103 5.55 17.36 -16.88
C GLU A 103 4.53 18.08 -15.99
N LYS A 104 3.40 18.51 -16.57
CA LYS A 104 2.31 19.18 -15.85
C LYS A 104 1.61 18.29 -14.82
N ARG A 105 1.92 16.99 -14.77
CA ARG A 105 1.49 16.08 -13.69
C ARG A 105 1.92 16.55 -12.30
N MET A 106 3.00 17.34 -12.22
CA MET A 106 3.51 17.88 -10.95
C MET A 106 2.51 18.78 -10.22
N ARG A 107 1.47 19.28 -10.92
CA ARG A 107 0.32 19.97 -10.29
C ARG A 107 -0.37 19.10 -9.24
N GLY A 108 -0.31 17.78 -9.37
CA GLY A 108 -0.88 16.83 -8.43
C GLY A 108 0.03 16.42 -7.28
N ALA A 109 1.24 17.02 -7.14
CA ALA A 109 2.20 16.63 -6.11
C ALA A 109 1.66 16.78 -4.67
N ILE A 110 0.65 17.64 -4.46
CA ILE A 110 -0.06 17.77 -3.19
C ILE A 110 -0.66 16.45 -2.69
N SER A 111 -0.97 15.49 -3.59
CA SER A 111 -1.46 14.17 -3.20
C SER A 111 -0.48 13.40 -2.31
N TYR A 112 0.83 13.65 -2.42
CA TYR A 112 1.84 13.01 -1.57
C TYR A 112 1.75 13.46 -0.12
N ILE A 113 1.31 14.69 0.15
CA ILE A 113 1.10 15.19 1.52
C ILE A 113 0.00 14.35 2.18
N GLY A 114 -1.15 14.21 1.51
CA GLY A 114 -2.26 13.39 2.01
C GLY A 114 -1.83 11.93 2.25
N LEU A 115 -1.10 11.33 1.31
CA LEU A 115 -0.63 9.95 1.46
C LEU A 115 0.37 9.77 2.61
N LEU A 116 1.31 10.71 2.78
CA LEU A 116 2.29 10.68 3.85
C LEU A 116 1.64 10.86 5.23
N THR A 117 0.67 11.77 5.35
CA THR A 117 -0.12 11.94 6.56
C THR A 117 -0.84 10.65 6.93
N LEU A 118 -1.50 9.99 5.97
CA LEU A 118 -2.17 8.71 6.20
C LEU A 118 -1.19 7.60 6.64
N LEU A 119 0.01 7.56 6.05
CA LEU A 119 1.06 6.61 6.45
C LEU A 119 1.50 6.85 7.90
N VAL A 120 1.79 8.09 8.27
CA VAL A 120 2.20 8.44 9.64
C VAL A 120 1.09 8.11 10.64
N CYS A 121 -0.16 8.48 10.35
CA CYS A 121 -1.29 8.14 11.21
C CYS A 121 -1.49 6.63 11.36
N THR A 122 -1.28 5.86 10.29
CA THR A 122 -1.32 4.38 10.32
C THR A 122 -0.24 3.82 11.23
N LEU A 123 0.99 4.32 11.13
CA LEU A 123 2.10 3.91 12.01
C LEU A 123 1.83 4.24 13.48
N LEU A 124 1.33 5.45 13.76
CA LEU A 124 0.96 5.87 15.12
C LEU A 124 -0.17 5.01 15.69
N ASN A 125 -1.17 4.66 14.87
CA ASN A 125 -2.22 3.72 15.26
C ASN A 125 -1.62 2.37 15.64
N ALA A 126 -0.77 1.80 14.78
CA ALA A 126 -0.14 0.51 14.98
C ALA A 126 0.70 0.47 16.27
N VAL A 127 1.62 1.43 16.45
CA VAL A 127 2.51 1.51 17.61
C VAL A 127 1.72 1.63 18.91
N THR A 128 0.63 2.42 18.89
CA THR A 128 -0.22 2.53 20.08
C THR A 128 -0.96 1.24 20.38
N ARG A 129 -1.46 0.55 19.35
CA ARG A 129 -2.18 -0.72 19.54
C ARG A 129 -1.30 -1.80 20.14
N ILE A 130 -0.07 -1.96 19.68
CA ILE A 130 0.86 -2.96 20.24
C ILE A 130 1.27 -2.60 21.68
N GLY A 131 1.00 -1.37 22.13
CA GLY A 131 1.42 -0.89 23.43
C GLY A 131 2.95 -0.85 23.54
N PHE A 132 3.68 -0.57 22.45
CA PHE A 132 5.15 -0.63 22.48
C PHE A 132 5.73 0.24 23.60
N LEU A 133 5.18 1.44 23.79
CA LEU A 133 5.60 2.35 24.86
C LEU A 133 5.23 1.78 26.25
N SER A 134 4.01 1.28 26.44
CA SER A 134 3.62 0.66 27.72
C SER A 134 4.46 -0.58 28.01
N ASN A 135 4.67 -1.46 27.04
CA ASN A 135 5.49 -2.66 27.18
C ASN A 135 6.96 -2.32 27.46
N PHE A 136 7.49 -1.24 26.88
CA PHE A 136 8.85 -0.76 27.14
C PHE A 136 8.98 -0.23 28.57
N PHE A 137 8.04 0.59 29.04
CA PHE A 137 8.03 1.08 30.42
C PHE A 137 7.75 -0.05 31.42
N ASP A 138 6.87 -1.01 31.12
CA ASP A 138 6.64 -2.20 31.95
C ASP A 138 7.90 -3.09 32.04
N TRP A 139 8.63 -3.25 30.93
CA TRP A 139 9.91 -3.95 30.90
C TRP A 139 10.98 -3.20 31.72
N LEU A 140 11.04 -1.87 31.58
CA LEU A 140 11.95 -1.01 32.33
C LEU A 140 11.64 -1.08 33.82
N ASP A 141 10.36 -0.97 34.22
CA ASP A 141 9.90 -1.11 35.60
C ASP A 141 10.19 -2.52 36.14
N SER A 142 10.04 -3.57 35.33
CA SER A 142 10.39 -4.93 35.72
C SER A 142 11.90 -5.11 35.90
N TYR A 143 12.71 -4.51 35.04
CA TYR A 143 14.18 -4.54 35.11
C TYR A 143 14.69 -3.73 36.31
N ILE A 144 14.16 -2.52 36.53
CA ILE A 144 14.42 -1.70 37.71
C ILE A 144 13.94 -2.42 38.96
N THR A 145 12.76 -3.03 38.97
CA THR A 145 12.28 -3.82 40.12
C THR A 145 13.17 -5.03 40.36
N LEU A 146 13.68 -5.72 39.33
CA LEU A 146 14.66 -6.80 39.52
C LEU A 146 15.93 -6.28 40.21
N ILE A 147 16.50 -5.17 39.72
CA ILE A 147 17.70 -4.53 40.30
C ILE A 147 17.44 -4.00 41.72
N VAL A 148 16.30 -3.35 41.94
CA VAL A 148 15.93 -2.71 43.20
C VAL A 148 15.40 -3.71 44.21
N SER A 149 14.81 -4.84 43.79
CA SER A 149 14.34 -5.91 44.70
C SER A 149 15.48 -6.65 45.40
N GLU A 150 16.71 -6.57 44.88
CA GLU A 150 17.92 -6.97 45.60
C GLU A 150 18.32 -6.00 46.73
N GLN A 151 17.76 -4.78 46.79
CA GLN A 151 18.15 -3.76 47.78
C GLN A 151 17.01 -3.11 48.59
N PHE A 152 15.79 -2.93 48.06
CA PHE A 152 14.65 -2.31 48.77
C PHE A 152 13.31 -2.78 48.19
N LYS A 153 12.40 -3.29 49.04
CA LYS A 153 11.03 -3.65 48.66
C LYS A 153 10.15 -2.41 48.54
N MET A 154 9.88 -1.94 47.33
CA MET A 154 8.83 -0.94 47.05
C MET A 154 7.77 -1.55 46.14
N GLY A 155 6.53 -1.59 46.63
CA GLY A 155 5.40 -2.21 45.96
C GLY A 155 4.46 -1.17 45.36
N GLY A 156 4.45 -1.08 44.03
CA GLY A 156 3.43 -0.39 43.26
C GLY A 156 3.46 -0.85 41.82
N LYS A 157 2.50 -1.69 41.40
CA LYS A 157 2.34 -2.08 39.99
C LYS A 157 1.49 -1.03 39.27
N LEU A 158 2.10 -0.23 38.41
CA LEU A 158 1.37 0.56 37.43
C LEU A 158 0.84 -0.40 36.35
N SER A 159 -0.48 -0.67 36.34
CA SER A 159 -1.08 -1.54 35.34
C SER A 159 -1.47 -0.74 34.10
N LEU A 160 -0.60 -0.71 33.09
CA LEU A 160 -0.92 -0.17 31.77
C LEU A 160 -1.67 -1.23 30.92
N PRO A 161 -2.57 -0.83 30.00
CA PRO A 161 -3.30 -1.76 29.16
C PRO A 161 -2.37 -2.56 28.23
N LYS A 162 -2.49 -3.90 28.27
CA LYS A 162 -1.74 -4.83 27.40
C LYS A 162 -2.13 -4.60 25.94
N GLY A 163 -1.13 -4.46 25.06
CA GLY A 163 -1.34 -4.14 23.65
C GLY A 163 -2.10 -5.19 22.84
N ASP A 164 -2.87 -4.72 21.86
CA ASP A 164 -3.56 -5.47 20.81
C ASP A 164 -2.55 -6.01 19.76
N PRO A 165 -2.40 -7.35 19.64
CA PRO A 165 -1.50 -7.95 18.65
C PRO A 165 -1.83 -7.61 17.20
N PHE A 166 -3.05 -7.16 16.89
CA PHE A 166 -3.41 -6.71 15.55
C PHE A 166 -2.56 -5.52 15.08
N GLY A 167 -1.97 -4.77 15.99
CA GLY A 167 -1.01 -3.72 15.62
C GLY A 167 0.20 -4.26 14.80
N TYR A 168 0.61 -5.52 14.99
CA TYR A 168 1.65 -6.14 14.14
C TYR A 168 1.21 -6.24 12.67
N VAL A 169 -0.07 -6.56 12.43
CA VAL A 169 -0.66 -6.65 11.09
C VAL A 169 -0.62 -5.28 10.40
N ILE A 170 -0.96 -4.22 11.14
CA ILE A 170 -0.92 -2.84 10.65
C ILE A 170 0.52 -2.42 10.33
N LEU A 171 1.50 -2.75 11.19
CA LEU A 171 2.92 -2.50 10.91
C LEU A 171 3.41 -3.24 9.67
N THR A 172 3.07 -4.52 9.51
CA THR A 172 3.40 -5.28 8.30
C THR A 172 2.80 -4.64 7.04
N GLY A 173 1.55 -4.18 7.10
CA GLY A 173 0.93 -3.42 6.02
C GLY A 173 1.63 -2.08 5.73
N ALA A 174 2.09 -1.36 6.76
CA ALA A 174 2.87 -0.14 6.57
C ALA A 174 4.25 -0.43 5.94
N CYS A 175 4.92 -1.51 6.35
CA CYS A 175 6.17 -1.96 5.72
C CYS A 175 5.98 -2.29 4.23
N SER A 176 4.85 -2.91 3.86
CA SER A 176 4.57 -3.20 2.44
C SER A 176 4.32 -1.93 1.61
N VAL A 177 3.78 -0.86 2.21
CA VAL A 177 3.66 0.46 1.55
C VAL A 177 5.03 1.06 1.28
N VAL A 178 5.95 0.98 2.24
CA VAL A 178 7.34 1.45 2.06
C VAL A 178 8.02 0.67 0.94
N LEU A 179 7.85 -0.66 0.90
CA LEU A 179 8.36 -1.47 -0.21
C LEU A 179 7.76 -1.05 -1.55
N HIS A 180 6.45 -0.83 -1.63
CA HIS A 180 5.81 -0.36 -2.86
C HIS A 180 6.40 0.98 -3.34
N ALA A 181 6.59 1.94 -2.43
CA ALA A 181 7.23 3.22 -2.74
C ALA A 181 8.68 3.04 -3.21
N TYR A 182 9.45 2.18 -2.56
CA TYR A 182 10.82 1.85 -2.95
C TYR A 182 10.90 1.30 -4.38
N LEU A 183 10.04 0.33 -4.73
CA LEU A 183 10.00 -0.23 -6.09
C LEU A 183 9.60 0.83 -7.13
N SER A 184 8.63 1.70 -6.81
CA SER A 184 8.27 2.83 -7.68
C SER A 184 9.43 3.80 -7.90
N VAL A 185 10.22 4.10 -6.86
CA VAL A 185 11.40 4.97 -6.97
C VAL A 185 12.47 4.31 -7.83
N LYS A 186 12.70 2.99 -7.69
CA LYS A 186 13.65 2.24 -8.52
C LYS A 186 13.29 2.28 -10.00
N VAL A 187 12.00 2.12 -10.34
CA VAL A 187 11.51 2.32 -11.72
C VAL A 187 11.78 3.75 -12.20
N GLY A 188 11.55 4.76 -11.36
CA GLY A 188 11.84 6.16 -11.71
C GLY A 188 13.33 6.42 -11.95
N MET A 189 14.21 5.82 -11.15
CA MET A 189 15.65 5.88 -11.35
C MET A 189 16.09 5.17 -12.62
N ALA A 190 15.59 3.96 -12.88
CA ALA A 190 15.87 3.22 -14.11
C ALA A 190 15.38 3.97 -15.35
N ARG A 191 14.19 4.59 -15.29
CA ARG A 191 13.67 5.44 -16.37
C ARG A 191 14.61 6.59 -16.70
N ARG A 192 15.12 7.28 -15.68
CA ARG A 192 16.10 8.37 -15.86
C ARG A 192 17.43 7.85 -16.44
N LYS A 193 17.92 6.72 -15.94
CA LYS A 193 19.15 6.06 -16.42
C LYS A 193 19.05 5.73 -17.92
N HIS A 194 17.93 5.16 -18.35
CA HIS A 194 17.72 4.72 -19.73
C HIS A 194 17.01 5.78 -20.62
N LYS A 195 16.77 6.99 -20.10
CA LYS A 195 16.14 8.12 -20.82
C LYS A 195 14.80 7.77 -21.52
N ILE A 196 14.00 6.89 -20.91
CA ILE A 196 12.71 6.49 -21.49
C ILE A 196 11.68 7.62 -21.32
N PRO A 197 11.14 8.18 -22.42
CA PRO A 197 10.23 9.32 -22.35
C PRO A 197 8.91 8.96 -21.66
N LEU A 198 8.25 9.98 -21.13
CA LEU A 198 6.85 9.88 -20.72
C LEU A 198 5.95 10.13 -21.94
N PRO A 199 4.74 9.54 -22.00
CA PRO A 199 4.06 8.70 -21.02
C PRO A 199 4.35 7.19 -21.11
N ASP A 200 5.31 6.77 -21.93
CA ASP A 200 5.54 5.35 -22.27
C ASP A 200 5.83 4.49 -21.05
N GLN A 201 5.19 3.33 -20.94
CA GLN A 201 5.31 2.44 -19.78
C GLN A 201 6.44 1.43 -19.93
N TYR A 202 6.64 0.93 -21.15
CA TYR A 202 7.67 -0.04 -21.53
C TYR A 202 8.47 0.52 -22.71
N SER A 203 9.64 -0.06 -22.98
CA SER A 203 10.48 0.27 -24.12
C SER A 203 10.73 -0.98 -24.95
N ALA A 204 10.60 -0.91 -26.27
CA ALA A 204 10.91 -2.05 -27.15
C ALA A 204 12.40 -2.44 -27.05
N ASP A 205 13.28 -1.46 -26.88
CA ASP A 205 14.73 -1.63 -27.02
C ASP A 205 15.46 -1.84 -25.68
N CYS A 206 14.77 -1.68 -24.54
CA CYS A 206 15.41 -1.74 -23.22
C CYS A 206 14.80 -2.82 -22.32
N VAL A 207 15.34 -4.04 -22.44
CA VAL A 207 14.95 -5.18 -21.60
C VAL A 207 15.23 -4.91 -20.11
N GLU A 208 16.35 -4.26 -19.77
CA GLU A 208 16.69 -3.92 -18.38
C GLU A 208 15.60 -3.05 -17.74
N PHE A 209 15.20 -1.94 -18.39
CA PHE A 209 14.12 -1.09 -17.91
C PHE A 209 12.79 -1.85 -17.78
N ASN A 210 12.46 -2.68 -18.77
CA ASN A 210 11.25 -3.50 -18.72
C ASN A 210 11.24 -4.48 -17.54
N CYS A 211 12.41 -4.99 -17.13
CA CYS A 211 12.54 -5.84 -15.95
C CYS A 211 12.23 -5.06 -14.65
N TYR A 212 12.76 -3.84 -14.49
CA TYR A 212 12.39 -2.97 -13.37
C TYR A 212 10.89 -2.69 -13.35
N GLN A 213 10.32 -2.34 -14.50
CA GLN A 213 8.89 -2.06 -14.65
C GLN A 213 8.04 -3.30 -14.32
N ARG A 214 8.45 -4.50 -14.76
CA ARG A 214 7.72 -5.75 -14.52
C ARG A 214 7.75 -6.16 -13.04
N ALA A 215 8.89 -5.98 -12.37
CA ALA A 215 8.99 -6.24 -10.93
C ALA A 215 8.00 -5.37 -10.12
N TYR A 216 7.93 -4.08 -10.46
CA TYR A 216 6.97 -3.15 -9.85
C TYR A 216 5.53 -3.49 -10.22
N MET A 217 5.21 -3.72 -11.49
CA MET A 217 3.84 -4.02 -11.92
C MET A 217 3.31 -5.32 -11.30
N ASN A 218 4.16 -6.34 -11.18
CA ASN A 218 3.76 -7.56 -10.49
C ASN A 218 3.53 -7.33 -8.98
N MET A 219 4.20 -6.35 -8.36
CA MET A 219 3.88 -5.95 -6.99
C MET A 219 2.48 -5.34 -6.94
N VAL A 220 2.19 -4.38 -7.82
CA VAL A 220 0.87 -3.73 -7.94
C VAL A 220 -0.24 -4.75 -8.14
N GLU A 221 -0.06 -5.72 -9.03
CA GLU A 221 -1.05 -6.76 -9.33
C GLU A 221 -1.39 -7.61 -8.09
N MET A 222 -0.38 -7.98 -7.29
CA MET A 222 -0.57 -8.83 -6.11
C MET A 222 -0.95 -8.04 -4.86
N TYR A 223 -0.77 -6.72 -4.87
CA TYR A 223 -0.90 -5.89 -3.67
C TYR A 223 -2.30 -5.88 -3.06
N PRO A 224 -3.41 -5.76 -3.82
CA PRO A 224 -4.76 -5.80 -3.26
C PRO A 224 -5.05 -7.14 -2.59
N VAL A 225 -4.65 -8.24 -3.22
CA VAL A 225 -4.83 -9.60 -2.68
C VAL A 225 -4.05 -9.74 -1.37
N PHE A 226 -2.78 -9.35 -1.37
CA PHE A 226 -1.92 -9.37 -0.19
C PHE A 226 -2.54 -8.58 0.97
N LEU A 227 -2.96 -7.34 0.75
CA LEU A 227 -3.56 -6.51 1.79
C LEU A 227 -4.86 -7.14 2.32
N PHE A 228 -5.71 -7.66 1.44
CA PHE A 228 -6.94 -8.33 1.85
C PHE A 228 -6.65 -9.52 2.77
N VAL A 229 -5.79 -10.46 2.35
CA VAL A 229 -5.51 -11.66 3.15
C VAL A 229 -4.70 -11.36 4.43
N LEU A 230 -3.87 -10.31 4.42
CA LEU A 230 -3.14 -9.86 5.61
C LEU A 230 -4.10 -9.37 6.69
N PHE A 231 -5.01 -8.46 6.35
CA PHE A 231 -5.95 -7.89 7.31
C PHE A 231 -7.06 -8.88 7.69
N ALA A 232 -7.61 -9.61 6.73
CA ALA A 232 -8.68 -10.57 6.97
C ALA A 232 -8.19 -11.79 7.78
N GLY A 233 -7.01 -12.33 7.49
CA GLY A 233 -6.40 -13.39 8.31
C GLY A 233 -5.91 -12.87 9.66
N GLY A 234 -5.31 -11.67 9.65
CA GLY A 234 -4.72 -11.05 10.84
C GLY A 234 -5.72 -10.66 11.92
N ASP A 235 -6.98 -10.44 11.54
CA ASP A 235 -8.05 -10.09 12.47
C ASP A 235 -8.28 -11.17 13.55
N LYS A 236 -8.11 -12.46 13.20
CA LYS A 236 -8.13 -13.57 14.18
C LYS A 236 -6.74 -14.11 14.52
N TYR A 237 -5.83 -14.12 13.55
CA TYR A 237 -4.48 -14.70 13.69
C TYR A 237 -3.38 -13.65 13.47
N PRO A 238 -3.30 -12.60 14.32
CA PRO A 238 -2.50 -11.41 14.04
C PRO A 238 -0.99 -11.68 13.96
N ARG A 239 -0.44 -12.49 14.88
CA ARG A 239 1.00 -12.79 14.92
C ARG A 239 1.45 -13.64 13.74
N VAL A 240 0.70 -14.70 13.44
CA VAL A 240 0.99 -15.60 12.30
C VAL A 240 0.86 -14.83 10.99
N SER A 241 -0.19 -14.00 10.86
CA SER A 241 -0.40 -13.20 9.64
C SER A 241 0.68 -12.15 9.45
N ALA A 242 1.10 -11.45 10.52
CA ALA A 242 2.21 -10.50 10.44
C ALA A 242 3.52 -11.18 10.02
N ALA A 243 3.86 -12.34 10.60
CA ALA A 243 5.06 -13.10 10.24
C ALA A 243 5.01 -13.59 8.78
N ALA A 244 3.89 -14.17 8.36
CA ALA A 244 3.67 -14.61 6.98
C ALA A 244 3.72 -13.43 5.99
N GLY A 245 3.20 -12.27 6.38
CA GLY A 245 3.29 -11.05 5.59
C GLY A 245 4.72 -10.56 5.42
N MET A 246 5.55 -10.64 6.46
CA MET A 246 6.99 -10.33 6.36
C MET A 246 7.73 -11.31 5.45
N VAL A 247 7.40 -12.61 5.48
CA VAL A 247 7.94 -13.59 4.52
C VAL A 247 7.56 -13.22 3.09
N TRP A 248 6.32 -12.81 2.84
CA TRP A 248 5.89 -12.34 1.52
C TRP A 248 6.66 -11.08 1.09
N ILE A 249 6.80 -10.08 1.97
CA ILE A 249 7.57 -8.84 1.70
C ILE A 249 9.02 -9.16 1.36
N ALA A 250 9.67 -10.05 2.11
CA ALA A 250 11.04 -10.50 1.82
C ALA A 250 11.12 -11.19 0.46
N GLY A 251 10.15 -12.04 0.12
CA GLY A 251 10.03 -12.66 -1.19
C GLY A 251 9.89 -11.64 -2.32
N ARG A 252 9.10 -10.58 -2.13
CA ARG A 252 8.96 -9.48 -3.10
C ARG A 252 10.27 -8.70 -3.30
N ILE A 253 11.04 -8.48 -2.23
CA ILE A 253 12.36 -7.84 -2.31
C ILE A 253 13.30 -8.73 -3.15
N ALA A 254 13.39 -10.02 -2.85
CA ALA A 254 14.23 -10.96 -3.59
C ALA A 254 13.79 -11.10 -5.06
N TYR A 255 12.48 -11.15 -5.33
CA TYR A 255 11.91 -11.17 -6.67
C TYR A 255 12.33 -9.95 -7.49
N ALA A 256 12.24 -8.75 -6.90
CA ALA A 256 12.62 -7.51 -7.56
C ALA A 256 14.12 -7.45 -7.85
N HIS A 257 14.96 -7.84 -6.89
CA HIS A 257 16.41 -7.92 -7.10
C HIS A 257 16.80 -8.90 -8.19
N GLY A 258 16.10 -10.04 -8.30
CA GLY A 258 16.27 -10.96 -9.41
C GLY A 258 15.99 -10.31 -10.77
N TYR A 259 14.89 -9.57 -10.90
CA TYR A 259 14.59 -8.83 -12.14
C TYR A 259 15.61 -7.72 -12.45
N TYR A 260 16.16 -7.06 -11.43
CA TYR A 260 17.11 -5.96 -11.63
C TYR A 260 18.42 -6.39 -12.31
N THR A 261 18.69 -7.70 -12.42
CA THR A 261 19.83 -8.19 -13.22
C THR A 261 19.58 -8.14 -14.72
N GLY A 262 18.39 -7.77 -15.18
CA GLY A 262 18.00 -7.77 -16.60
C GLY A 262 17.63 -9.15 -17.16
N ASP A 263 17.61 -10.19 -16.32
CA ASP A 263 17.29 -11.56 -16.70
C ASP A 263 15.97 -11.99 -16.02
N PRO A 264 14.87 -12.15 -16.78
CA PRO A 264 13.57 -12.54 -16.22
C PRO A 264 13.58 -13.88 -15.48
N SER A 265 14.52 -14.78 -15.77
CA SER A 265 14.60 -16.10 -15.12
C SER A 265 15.01 -16.01 -13.64
N LYS A 266 15.80 -15.00 -13.28
CA LYS A 266 16.30 -14.80 -11.90
C LYS A 266 15.22 -14.35 -10.91
N ARG A 267 13.99 -14.14 -11.37
CA ARG A 267 12.82 -13.89 -10.52
C ARG A 267 12.54 -14.99 -9.50
N ASN A 268 12.98 -16.22 -9.80
CA ASN A 268 12.78 -17.40 -8.94
C ASN A 268 13.41 -17.23 -7.55
N LEU A 269 14.38 -16.32 -7.40
CA LEU A 269 14.95 -15.93 -6.10
C LEU A 269 13.87 -15.52 -5.08
N GLY A 270 12.78 -14.91 -5.53
CA GLY A 270 11.67 -14.51 -4.66
C GLY A 270 10.55 -15.54 -4.50
N GLY A 271 10.70 -16.73 -5.06
CA GLY A 271 9.66 -17.77 -5.09
C GLY A 271 9.14 -18.16 -3.70
N PHE A 272 10.00 -18.11 -2.68
CA PHE A 272 9.64 -18.42 -1.30
C PHE A 272 8.54 -17.50 -0.72
N GLY A 273 8.32 -16.32 -1.30
CA GLY A 273 7.25 -15.41 -0.88
C GLY A 273 5.85 -16.03 -1.02
N VAL A 274 5.68 -17.06 -1.87
CA VAL A 274 4.41 -17.78 -2.03
C VAL A 274 3.97 -18.48 -0.74
N PHE A 275 4.91 -18.96 0.09
CA PHE A 275 4.58 -19.59 1.36
C PHE A 275 3.95 -18.60 2.34
N GLY A 276 4.42 -17.36 2.34
CA GLY A 276 3.80 -16.28 3.10
C GLY A 276 2.37 -16.01 2.63
N LEU A 277 2.15 -15.92 1.33
CA LEU A 277 0.81 -15.66 0.77
C LEU A 277 -0.17 -16.81 1.03
N LEU A 278 0.25 -18.06 0.86
CA LEU A 278 -0.58 -19.24 1.13
C LEU A 278 -0.93 -19.37 2.62
N THR A 279 0.02 -19.03 3.51
CA THR A 279 -0.24 -18.99 4.94
C THR A 279 -1.29 -17.93 5.28
N LEU A 280 -1.18 -16.73 4.70
CA LEU A 280 -2.18 -15.66 4.86
C LEU A 280 -3.57 -16.06 4.34
N LEU A 281 -3.61 -16.75 3.20
CA LEU A 281 -4.85 -17.29 2.65
C LEU A 281 -5.45 -18.33 3.61
N GLY A 282 -4.64 -19.25 4.14
CA GLY A 282 -5.06 -20.22 5.15
C GLY A 282 -5.63 -19.55 6.41
N CYS A 283 -4.96 -18.53 6.94
CA CYS A 283 -5.47 -17.73 8.07
C CYS A 283 -6.79 -17.04 7.74
N THR A 284 -6.95 -16.51 6.52
CA THR A 284 -8.19 -15.86 6.07
C THR A 284 -9.35 -16.85 6.00
N VAL A 285 -9.13 -18.02 5.40
CA VAL A 285 -10.12 -19.10 5.32
C VAL A 285 -10.48 -19.60 6.72
N ALA A 286 -9.50 -19.87 7.58
CA ALA A 286 -9.73 -20.29 8.95
C ALA A 286 -10.53 -19.25 9.75
N ASN A 287 -10.26 -17.96 9.54
CA ASN A 287 -11.04 -16.90 10.15
C ASN A 287 -12.50 -16.94 9.67
N GLY A 288 -12.72 -17.02 8.35
CA GLY A 288 -14.05 -17.14 7.74
C GLY A 288 -14.83 -18.35 8.26
N VAL A 289 -14.25 -19.56 8.21
CA VAL A 289 -14.87 -20.80 8.69
C VAL A 289 -15.27 -20.68 10.16
N SER A 290 -14.42 -20.09 10.99
CA SER A 290 -14.74 -19.94 12.41
C SER A 290 -15.91 -19.00 12.70
N ARG A 291 -16.17 -18.03 11.81
CA ARG A 291 -17.33 -17.15 11.92
C ARG A 291 -18.63 -17.81 11.46
N LEU A 292 -18.54 -18.87 10.66
CA LEU A 292 -19.69 -19.66 10.24
C LEU A 292 -20.16 -20.64 11.33
N GLY A 293 -19.45 -20.77 12.45
CA GLY A 293 -19.81 -21.68 13.54
C GLY A 293 -19.60 -23.17 13.24
N ILE A 294 -18.95 -23.50 12.11
CA ILE A 294 -18.77 -24.89 11.64
C ILE A 294 -17.77 -25.67 12.53
N THR A 295 -16.90 -24.98 13.26
CA THR A 295 -15.86 -25.58 14.12
C THR A 295 -16.26 -25.67 15.60
N SER A 296 -17.55 -25.57 15.93
CA SER A 296 -18.07 -25.56 17.32
C SER A 296 -18.77 -26.86 17.71
N CYS A 297 -18.35 -28.02 17.17
CA CYS A 297 -18.82 -29.35 17.56
C CYS A 297 -17.64 -30.24 17.94
#